data_AF-A0A9D6WXI2-F1
#
_entry.id   AF-A0A9D6WXI2-F1
#
_cell.length_a   1.000
_cell.length_b   1.000
_cell.length_c   1.000
_cell.angle_alpha   90.00
_cell.angle_beta   90.00
_cell.angle_gamma   90.00
#
_symmetry.space_group_name_H-M   'P 1'
#
loop_
_entity.id
_entity.type
_entity.pdbx_description
1 polymer ?
#
loop_
_entity_poly.entity_id
_entity_poly.type
_entity_poly.pdbx_seq_one_letter_code
_entity_poly.pdbx_strand_id
1 'polypeptide(L)'
;MTSAQVIVLATPVFLGLIAFEFVVGLARGRNTYRLADALSSIGLGVMSQVVGLFTRLFAVGLYTLAYEHVALWQLSAGSVWVWLAALVGYDFCYYWLHRAGHRVAVLWAAHVVHHQSEDYNLSTALRQTSSGFLLGWMFYLPLAVLGVPPLVFGIVALIDLLYQFWVHTQQVDRLGWFDRWFCAPSNHRVHHAVNDRYLDKNYGGILLVWDRLFGSYAPEDEREPCVYGTRAPLRSWNPLWANLQVYRDLALDSWRTKAWPDKLRVWLAPPGWRPADVAAKWPRPAFDLKRFQRSGRYGPPITELAAWVAGTLFAVALLLTTIVLWNAHRLSPWLVAGLALLIVTLLWAVGRVTEPAADVSHDEEVSPETAPGTALASALDSARDSARASARDSPHKTVRVR
;
A
#
# COMPACT_ATOMS: atom_id res chain seq x y z
N MET A 1 24.76 -11.64 -14.54
CA MET A 1 23.65 -11.89 -13.61
C MET A 1 22.70 -10.69 -13.69
N THR A 2 21.40 -10.91 -13.86
CA THR A 2 20.40 -9.82 -13.92
C THR A 2 19.98 -9.41 -12.51
N SER A 3 19.40 -8.22 -12.33
CA SER A 3 18.85 -7.79 -11.03
C SER A 3 17.75 -8.75 -10.53
N ALA A 4 16.96 -9.33 -11.43
CA ALA A 4 15.97 -10.35 -11.07
C ALA A 4 16.63 -11.61 -10.45
N GLN A 5 17.77 -12.03 -10.98
CA GLN A 5 18.53 -13.16 -10.44
C GLN A 5 19.13 -12.84 -9.07
N VAL A 6 19.58 -11.59 -8.84
CA VAL A 6 20.04 -11.16 -7.51
C VAL A 6 18.93 -11.29 -6.47
N ILE A 7 17.71 -10.86 -6.80
CA ILE A 7 16.55 -11.01 -5.92
C ILE A 7 16.26 -12.48 -5.63
N VAL A 8 16.30 -13.36 -6.64
CA VAL A 8 16.13 -14.80 -6.44
C VAL A 8 17.16 -15.37 -5.45
N LEU A 9 18.41 -14.94 -5.53
CA LEU A 9 19.46 -15.36 -4.59
C LEU A 9 19.28 -14.78 -3.18
N ALA A 10 18.69 -13.58 -3.06
CA ALA A 10 18.39 -12.96 -1.77
C ALA A 10 17.16 -13.58 -1.08
N THR A 11 16.19 -14.12 -1.85
CA THR A 11 14.94 -14.67 -1.31
C THR A 11 15.14 -15.71 -0.20
N PRO A 12 16.00 -16.74 -0.33
CA PRO A 12 16.24 -17.70 0.76
C PRO A 12 16.78 -17.05 2.03
N VAL A 13 17.59 -15.99 1.90
CA VAL A 13 18.13 -15.24 3.05
C VAL A 13 17.00 -14.50 3.77
N PHE A 14 16.13 -13.79 3.03
CA PHE A 14 14.98 -13.11 3.63
C PHE A 14 14.02 -14.09 4.32
N LEU A 15 13.69 -15.21 3.68
CA LEU A 15 12.82 -16.23 4.28
C LEU A 15 13.46 -16.88 5.51
N GLY A 16 14.78 -17.11 5.47
CA GLY A 16 15.54 -17.61 6.62
C GLY A 16 15.53 -16.62 7.79
N LEU A 17 15.70 -15.32 7.54
CA LEU A 17 15.65 -14.27 8.56
C LEU A 17 14.23 -14.10 9.13
N ILE A 18 13.18 -14.19 8.30
CA ILE A 18 11.78 -14.20 8.75
C ILE A 18 11.52 -15.40 9.66
N ALA A 19 11.94 -16.60 9.25
CA ALA A 19 11.78 -17.80 10.06
C ALA A 19 12.55 -17.71 11.39
N PHE A 20 13.77 -17.15 11.35
CA PHE A 20 14.57 -16.89 12.54
C PHE A 20 13.88 -15.90 13.49
N GLU A 21 13.38 -14.76 12.99
CA GLU A 21 12.64 -13.79 13.80
C GLU A 21 11.38 -14.42 14.41
N PHE A 22 10.67 -15.24 13.65
CA PHE A 22 9.50 -15.96 14.14
C PHE A 22 9.86 -16.89 15.32
N VAL A 23 10.92 -17.69 15.19
CA VAL A 23 11.41 -18.56 16.27
C VAL A 23 11.85 -17.75 17.49
N VAL A 24 12.57 -16.65 17.30
CA VAL A 24 12.95 -15.73 18.39
C VAL A 24 11.73 -15.14 19.08
N GLY A 25 10.72 -14.72 18.31
CA GLY A 25 9.45 -14.22 18.82
C GLY A 25 8.72 -15.24 19.67
N LEU A 26 8.65 -16.51 19.24
CA LEU A 26 8.08 -17.61 20.02
C LEU A 26 8.89 -17.85 21.31
N ALA A 27 10.21 -17.94 21.22
CA ALA A 27 11.09 -18.19 22.37
C ALA A 27 11.00 -17.08 23.43
N ARG A 28 10.74 -15.84 23.02
CA ARG A 28 10.57 -14.68 23.91
C ARG A 28 9.12 -14.44 24.37
N GLY A 29 8.15 -15.23 23.88
CA GLY A 29 6.73 -14.98 24.14
C GLY A 29 6.19 -13.69 23.51
N ARG A 30 6.85 -13.18 22.46
CA ARG A 30 6.53 -11.95 21.73
C ARG A 30 6.33 -12.22 20.24
N ASN A 31 5.46 -13.17 19.90
CA ASN A 31 5.16 -13.48 18.51
C ASN A 31 4.41 -12.31 17.83
N THR A 32 4.98 -11.82 16.73
CA THR A 32 4.43 -10.72 15.93
C THR A 32 3.92 -11.18 14.56
N TYR A 33 3.87 -12.48 14.31
CA TYR A 33 3.42 -13.07 13.04
C TYR A 33 2.03 -13.68 13.15
N ARG A 34 1.17 -13.33 12.19
CA ARG A 34 -0.08 -14.03 11.89
C ARG A 34 -0.03 -14.54 10.46
N LEU A 35 -0.43 -15.80 10.25
CA LEU A 35 -0.24 -16.49 8.97
C LEU A 35 -0.80 -15.70 7.78
N ALA A 36 -2.07 -15.27 7.85
CA ALA A 36 -2.72 -14.55 6.74
C ALA A 36 -2.02 -13.22 6.43
N ASP A 37 -1.63 -12.45 7.44
CA ASP A 37 -0.89 -11.20 7.25
C ASP A 37 0.48 -11.45 6.63
N ALA A 38 1.22 -12.45 7.12
CA ALA A 38 2.54 -12.80 6.58
C ALA A 38 2.46 -13.26 5.12
N LEU A 39 1.49 -14.12 4.76
CA LEU A 39 1.24 -14.52 3.37
C LEU A 39 0.85 -13.33 2.50
N SER A 40 0.01 -12.42 3.00
CA SER A 40 -0.38 -11.20 2.29
C SER A 40 0.82 -10.28 2.05
N SER A 41 1.64 -10.06 3.08
CA SER A 41 2.80 -9.17 3.05
C SER A 41 3.88 -9.68 2.08
N ILE A 42 4.28 -10.95 2.18
CA ILE A 42 5.25 -11.53 1.25
C ILE A 42 4.64 -11.63 -0.16
N GLY A 43 3.34 -11.95 -0.27
CA GLY A 43 2.62 -12.04 -1.54
C GLY A 43 2.58 -10.72 -2.31
N LEU A 44 2.40 -9.58 -1.61
CA LEU A 44 2.50 -8.26 -2.22
C LEU A 44 3.92 -7.97 -2.74
N GLY A 45 4.95 -8.41 -2.02
CA GLY A 45 6.33 -8.39 -2.51
C GLY A 45 6.53 -9.21 -3.79
N VAL A 46 5.99 -10.43 -3.83
CA VAL A 46 6.00 -11.29 -5.03
C VAL A 46 5.31 -10.60 -6.20
N MET A 47 4.11 -10.04 -5.99
CA MET A 47 3.38 -9.29 -7.01
C MET A 47 4.20 -8.09 -7.53
N SER A 48 4.83 -7.33 -6.63
CA SER A 48 5.69 -6.21 -6.97
C SER A 48 6.87 -6.63 -7.85
N GLN A 49 7.53 -7.76 -7.53
CA GLN A 49 8.65 -8.26 -8.34
C GLN A 49 8.22 -8.68 -9.74
N VAL A 50 7.06 -9.32 -9.88
CA VAL A 50 6.49 -9.72 -11.17
C VAL A 50 6.14 -8.49 -12.01
N VAL A 51 5.50 -7.46 -11.43
CA VAL A 51 5.23 -6.19 -12.11
C VAL A 51 6.54 -5.48 -12.49
N GLY A 52 7.57 -5.60 -11.65
CA GLY A 52 8.92 -5.10 -11.89
C GLY A 52 9.56 -5.63 -13.19
N LEU A 53 9.21 -6.84 -13.64
CA LEU A 53 9.72 -7.37 -14.91
C LEU A 53 9.34 -6.52 -16.13
N PHE A 54 8.16 -5.88 -16.08
CA PHE A 54 7.64 -5.08 -17.18
C PHE A 54 7.97 -3.59 -17.05
N THR A 55 8.22 -3.12 -15.82
CA THR A 55 8.33 -1.68 -15.50
C THR A 55 9.76 -1.23 -15.24
N ARG A 56 10.72 -2.14 -15.02
CA ARG A 56 12.13 -1.80 -14.80
C ARG A 56 12.75 -1.02 -15.97
N LEU A 57 12.33 -1.30 -17.21
CA LEU A 57 12.77 -0.54 -18.37
C LEU A 57 12.37 0.94 -18.27
N PHE A 58 11.25 1.23 -17.62
CA PHE A 58 10.80 2.61 -17.41
C PHE A 58 11.72 3.34 -16.44
N ALA A 59 11.91 2.82 -15.22
CA ALA A 59 12.72 3.50 -14.21
C ALA A 59 14.20 3.60 -14.59
N VAL A 60 14.83 2.48 -14.97
CA VAL A 60 16.26 2.47 -15.34
C VAL A 60 16.47 3.08 -16.71
N GLY A 61 15.58 2.83 -17.67
CA GLY A 61 15.70 3.41 -19.01
C GLY A 61 15.55 4.92 -19.00
N LEU A 62 14.57 5.48 -18.29
CA LEU A 62 14.43 6.94 -18.16
C LEU A 62 15.63 7.56 -17.43
N TYR A 63 16.14 6.89 -16.40
CA TYR A 63 17.37 7.33 -15.74
C TYR A 63 18.56 7.33 -16.71
N THR A 64 18.77 6.25 -17.48
CA THR A 64 19.85 6.13 -18.46
C THR A 64 19.70 7.17 -19.57
N LEU A 65 18.49 7.41 -20.08
CA LEU A 65 18.23 8.46 -21.08
C LEU A 65 18.56 9.85 -20.55
N ALA A 66 18.17 10.15 -19.30
CA ALA A 66 18.53 11.42 -18.66
C ALA A 66 20.06 11.54 -18.47
N TYR A 67 20.73 10.45 -18.11
CA TYR A 67 22.18 10.41 -17.97
C TYR A 67 22.90 10.63 -19.31
N GLU A 68 22.43 10.01 -20.39
CA GLU A 68 23.07 10.11 -21.71
C GLU A 68 22.90 11.49 -22.36
N HIS A 69 21.77 12.17 -22.09
CA HIS A 69 21.41 13.41 -22.79
C HIS A 69 21.48 14.69 -21.95
N VAL A 70 21.40 14.58 -20.62
CA VAL A 70 21.24 15.74 -19.72
C VAL A 70 22.31 15.78 -18.62
N ALA A 71 23.15 14.74 -18.49
CA ALA A 71 24.20 14.75 -17.48
C ALA A 71 25.19 15.90 -17.69
N LEU A 72 25.42 16.65 -16.62
CA LEU A 72 26.37 17.77 -16.57
C LEU A 72 27.83 17.26 -16.52
N TRP A 73 28.03 16.08 -15.93
CA TRP A 73 29.33 15.42 -15.79
C TRP A 73 29.22 13.93 -16.12
N GLN A 74 30.36 13.30 -16.42
CA GLN A 74 30.48 11.86 -16.62
C GLN A 74 31.36 11.31 -15.49
N LEU A 75 30.75 10.96 -14.36
CA LEU A 75 31.51 10.50 -13.19
C LEU A 75 32.03 9.07 -13.42
N SER A 76 33.25 8.80 -12.96
CA SER A 76 33.86 7.48 -13.15
C SER A 76 33.40 6.48 -12.10
N ALA A 77 32.84 5.35 -12.54
CA ALA A 77 32.54 4.22 -11.65
C ALA A 77 33.81 3.57 -11.06
N GLY A 78 35.01 3.90 -11.56
CA GLY A 78 36.28 3.48 -10.95
C GLY A 78 36.68 4.28 -9.72
N SER A 79 36.01 5.41 -9.44
CA SER A 79 36.33 6.29 -8.32
C SER A 79 35.47 5.99 -7.10
N VAL A 80 36.07 5.57 -5.99
CA VAL A 80 35.36 5.22 -4.74
C VAL A 80 34.47 6.36 -4.23
N TRP A 81 34.91 7.61 -4.36
CA TRP A 81 34.12 8.76 -3.92
C TRP A 81 32.78 8.87 -4.66
N VAL A 82 32.69 8.44 -5.92
CA VAL A 82 31.45 8.45 -6.71
C VAL A 82 30.43 7.50 -6.09
N TRP A 83 30.87 6.34 -5.61
CA TRP A 83 30.01 5.37 -4.92
C TRP A 83 29.48 5.91 -3.58
N LEU A 84 30.35 6.54 -2.79
CA LEU A 84 29.96 7.13 -1.51
C LEU A 84 28.99 8.31 -1.71
N ALA A 85 29.31 9.21 -2.65
CA ALA A 85 28.46 10.34 -3.00
C ALA A 85 27.12 9.87 -3.59
N ALA A 86 27.12 8.85 -4.45
CA ALA A 86 25.91 8.28 -5.02
C ALA A 86 25.04 7.61 -3.96
N LEU A 87 25.61 6.91 -2.96
CA LEU A 87 24.84 6.31 -1.88
C LEU A 87 24.16 7.38 -1.02
N VAL A 88 24.90 8.42 -0.61
CA VAL A 88 24.34 9.55 0.16
C VAL A 88 23.30 10.32 -0.67
N GLY A 89 23.57 10.55 -1.95
CA GLY A 89 22.64 11.21 -2.86
C GLY A 89 21.38 10.38 -3.12
N TYR A 90 21.50 9.06 -3.24
CA TYR A 90 20.37 8.16 -3.38
C TYR A 90 19.50 8.17 -2.13
N ASP A 91 20.09 8.06 -0.93
CA ASP A 91 19.36 8.14 0.34
C ASP A 91 18.66 9.51 0.53
N PHE A 92 19.26 10.61 0.05
CA PHE A 92 18.60 11.92 0.00
C PHE A 92 17.41 11.95 -0.96
N CYS A 93 17.55 11.41 -2.17
CA CYS A 93 16.44 11.28 -3.12
C CYS A 93 15.32 10.40 -2.55
N TYR A 94 15.69 9.29 -1.90
CA TYR A 94 14.77 8.39 -1.21
C TYR A 94 13.99 9.14 -0.13
N TYR A 95 14.66 9.92 0.73
CA TYR A 95 13.99 10.72 1.76
C TYR A 95 12.86 11.58 1.18
N TRP A 96 13.11 12.27 0.05
CA TRP A 96 12.08 13.11 -0.57
C TRP A 96 10.97 12.30 -1.24
N LEU A 97 11.30 11.21 -1.91
CA LEU A 97 10.30 10.29 -2.45
C LEU A 97 9.41 9.74 -1.33
N HIS A 98 10.02 9.32 -0.23
CA HIS A 98 9.34 8.72 0.90
C HIS A 98 8.46 9.75 1.62
N ARG A 99 8.99 10.94 1.90
CA ARG A 99 8.20 12.06 2.44
C ARG A 99 7.05 12.44 1.52
N ALA A 100 7.27 12.52 0.21
CA ALA A 100 6.19 12.79 -0.74
C ALA A 100 5.15 11.66 -0.77
N GLY A 101 5.58 10.41 -0.59
CA GLY A 101 4.73 9.24 -0.36
C GLY A 101 3.78 9.39 0.82
N HIS A 102 4.11 10.18 1.85
CA HIS A 102 3.22 10.45 2.98
C HIS A 102 2.48 11.79 2.88
N ARG A 103 2.90 12.69 2.00
CA ARG A 103 2.39 14.07 1.92
C ARG A 103 1.58 14.39 0.67
N VAL A 104 1.57 13.52 -0.34
CA VAL A 104 0.85 13.69 -1.60
C VAL A 104 -0.01 12.46 -1.87
N ALA A 105 -1.32 12.64 -2.02
CA ALA A 105 -2.29 11.54 -2.06
C ALA A 105 -2.01 10.47 -3.11
N VAL A 106 -1.61 10.83 -4.33
CA VAL A 106 -1.27 9.85 -5.39
C VAL A 106 0.01 9.07 -5.07
N LEU A 107 1.00 9.71 -4.43
CA LEU A 107 2.22 9.03 -3.99
C LEU A 107 1.97 8.18 -2.74
N TRP A 108 1.03 8.57 -1.88
CA TRP A 108 0.50 7.73 -0.81
C TRP A 108 -0.22 6.52 -1.35
N ALA A 109 -1.05 6.65 -2.38
CA ALA A 109 -1.66 5.49 -3.03
C ALA A 109 -0.59 4.51 -3.56
N ALA A 110 0.56 5.05 -3.99
CA ALA A 110 1.71 4.25 -4.39
C ALA A 110 2.54 3.69 -3.22
N HIS A 111 2.35 4.13 -1.97
CA HIS A 111 3.21 3.76 -0.85
C HIS A 111 2.46 3.04 0.29
N VAL A 112 1.18 3.36 0.49
CA VAL A 112 0.28 2.86 1.55
C VAL A 112 0.29 1.34 1.71
N VAL A 113 0.49 0.59 0.62
CA VAL A 113 0.59 -0.88 0.65
C VAL A 113 1.57 -1.33 1.73
N HIS A 114 2.70 -0.65 1.85
CA HIS A 114 3.74 -0.92 2.84
C HIS A 114 3.28 -0.74 4.29
N HIS A 115 2.39 0.23 4.53
CA HIS A 115 1.86 0.57 5.85
C HIS A 115 0.58 -0.17 6.23
N GLN A 116 -0.06 -0.89 5.30
CA GLN A 116 -1.38 -1.50 5.53
C GLN A 116 -1.38 -2.64 6.56
N SER A 117 -0.24 -3.28 6.82
CA SER A 117 -0.20 -4.36 7.83
C SER A 117 -0.38 -3.79 9.24
N GLU A 118 -1.22 -4.45 10.02
CA GLU A 118 -1.44 -4.16 11.43
C GLU A 118 -0.50 -5.00 12.34
N ASP A 119 0.38 -5.78 11.71
CA ASP A 119 1.52 -6.46 12.30
C ASP A 119 2.81 -5.76 11.83
N TYR A 120 3.87 -5.84 12.64
CA TYR A 120 5.17 -5.28 12.28
C TYR A 120 6.28 -6.27 12.57
N ASN A 121 6.90 -6.78 11.52
CA ASN A 121 7.92 -7.83 11.53
C ASN A 121 8.64 -7.87 10.15
N LEU A 122 9.61 -8.76 9.96
CA LEU A 122 10.42 -8.78 8.74
C LEU A 122 9.60 -9.10 7.48
N SER A 123 8.42 -9.74 7.58
CA SER A 123 7.55 -9.90 6.41
C SER A 123 6.93 -8.58 5.95
N THR A 124 6.73 -7.60 6.85
CA THR A 124 6.27 -6.25 6.53
C THR A 124 7.25 -5.54 5.58
N ALA A 125 8.56 -5.80 5.70
CA ALA A 125 9.56 -5.29 4.76
C ALA A 125 9.27 -5.72 3.31
N LEU A 126 8.70 -6.91 3.13
CA LEU A 126 8.37 -7.46 1.82
C LEU A 126 7.00 -7.01 1.31
N ARG A 127 6.21 -6.29 2.12
CA ARG A 127 4.91 -5.73 1.71
C ARG A 127 5.10 -4.53 0.79
N GLN A 128 5.43 -4.80 -0.47
CA GLN A 128 5.78 -3.77 -1.45
C GLN A 128 4.61 -3.44 -2.39
N THR A 129 4.51 -2.17 -2.78
CA THR A 129 3.54 -1.70 -3.78
C THR A 129 3.90 -2.18 -5.18
N SER A 130 2.90 -2.26 -6.06
CA SER A 130 3.10 -2.54 -7.49
C SER A 130 3.03 -1.28 -8.37
N SER A 131 2.84 -0.09 -7.78
CA SER A 131 2.59 1.16 -8.53
C SER A 131 3.65 2.24 -8.38
N GLY A 132 4.71 2.01 -7.58
CA GLY A 132 5.77 3.00 -7.34
C GLY A 132 6.51 3.46 -8.61
N PHE A 133 6.56 2.63 -9.65
CA PHE A 133 7.23 2.93 -10.91
C PHE A 133 6.60 4.11 -11.69
N LEU A 134 5.35 4.48 -11.42
CA LEU A 134 4.63 5.51 -12.17
C LEU A 134 5.26 6.90 -12.01
N LEU A 135 5.62 7.26 -10.77
CA LEU A 135 6.09 8.60 -10.42
C LEU A 135 7.42 8.60 -9.66
N GLY A 136 7.83 7.47 -9.07
CA GLY A 136 9.02 7.42 -8.21
C GLY A 136 10.34 7.71 -8.92
N TRP A 137 10.44 7.36 -10.21
CA TRP A 137 11.64 7.58 -11.03
C TRP A 137 12.06 9.07 -11.11
N MET A 138 11.10 10.00 -11.05
CA MET A 138 11.34 11.44 -11.15
C MET A 138 12.26 11.95 -10.03
N PHE A 139 12.18 11.36 -8.85
CA PHE A 139 12.96 11.77 -7.67
C PHE A 139 14.45 11.42 -7.79
N TYR A 140 14.79 10.46 -8.66
CA TYR A 140 16.17 9.99 -8.85
C TYR A 140 16.86 10.63 -10.07
N LEU A 141 16.12 11.32 -10.95
CA LEU A 141 16.70 12.05 -12.08
C LEU A 141 17.80 13.05 -11.70
N PRO A 142 17.76 13.75 -10.54
CA PRO A 142 18.86 14.62 -10.15
C PRO A 142 20.23 13.90 -10.14
N LEU A 143 20.28 12.62 -9.76
CA LEU A 143 21.54 11.86 -9.79
C LEU A 143 22.04 11.60 -11.22
N ALA A 144 21.12 11.34 -12.15
CA ALA A 144 21.46 11.19 -13.57
C ALA A 144 22.02 12.51 -14.13
N VAL A 145 21.38 13.64 -13.81
CA VAL A 145 21.82 14.99 -14.22
C VAL A 145 23.18 15.34 -13.61
N LEU A 146 23.44 14.94 -12.36
CA LEU A 146 24.74 15.11 -11.70
C LEU A 146 25.82 14.15 -12.23
N GLY A 147 25.49 13.24 -13.14
CA GLY A 147 26.45 12.36 -13.79
C GLY A 147 26.76 11.06 -13.06
N VAL A 148 25.88 10.58 -12.17
CA VAL A 148 26.05 9.26 -11.52
C VAL A 148 25.74 8.16 -12.54
N PRO A 149 26.71 7.27 -12.87
CA PRO A 149 26.52 6.24 -13.88
C PRO A 149 25.36 5.28 -13.55
N PRO A 150 24.60 4.79 -14.55
CA PRO A 150 23.48 3.87 -14.31
C PRO A 150 23.86 2.60 -13.53
N LEU A 151 25.07 2.07 -13.73
CA LEU A 151 25.58 0.93 -12.97
C LEU A 151 25.72 1.25 -11.47
N VAL A 152 26.31 2.42 -11.15
CA VAL A 152 26.48 2.89 -9.77
C VAL A 152 25.10 3.10 -9.15
N PHE A 153 24.21 3.80 -9.86
CA PHE A 153 22.82 4.03 -9.45
C PHE A 153 22.09 2.72 -9.11
N GLY A 154 22.12 1.73 -10.00
CA GLY A 154 21.43 0.46 -9.79
C GLY A 154 21.97 -0.33 -8.59
N ILE A 155 23.27 -0.26 -8.31
CA ILE A 155 23.88 -0.95 -7.17
C ILE A 155 23.61 -0.22 -5.85
N VAL A 156 23.72 1.12 -5.81
CA VAL A 156 23.38 1.86 -4.57
C VAL A 156 21.89 1.77 -4.24
N ALA A 157 21.02 1.73 -5.26
CA ALA A 157 19.60 1.45 -5.08
C ALA A 157 19.34 0.08 -4.43
N LEU A 158 20.12 -0.95 -4.83
CA LEU A 158 20.05 -2.26 -4.21
C LEU A 158 20.59 -2.25 -2.78
N ILE A 159 21.69 -1.56 -2.51
CA ILE A 159 22.25 -1.43 -1.14
C ILE A 159 21.21 -0.79 -0.21
N ASP A 160 20.59 0.30 -0.64
CA ASP A 160 19.52 0.97 0.09
C ASP A 160 18.32 0.05 0.34
N LEU A 161 17.82 -0.62 -0.69
CA LEU A 161 16.73 -1.59 -0.57
C LEU A 161 17.05 -2.71 0.45
N LEU A 162 18.27 -3.28 0.39
CA LEU A 162 18.70 -4.34 1.29
C LEU A 162 18.86 -3.84 2.73
N TYR A 163 19.37 -2.62 2.92
CA TYR A 163 19.45 -2.00 4.23
C TYR A 163 18.07 -1.84 4.87
N GLN A 164 17.08 -1.42 4.09
CA GLN A 164 15.73 -1.19 4.61
C GLN A 164 14.99 -2.48 5.01
N PHE A 165 15.51 -3.68 4.71
CA PHE A 165 14.88 -4.93 5.14
C PHE A 165 14.92 -5.11 6.67
N TRP A 166 16.11 -5.02 7.29
CA TRP A 166 16.32 -5.45 8.68
C TRP A 166 15.68 -4.53 9.73
N VAL A 167 15.36 -3.29 9.35
CA VAL A 167 14.71 -2.31 10.25
C VAL A 167 13.25 -2.65 10.57
N HIS A 168 12.66 -3.65 9.89
CA HIS A 168 11.29 -4.10 10.12
C HIS A 168 11.20 -5.16 11.22
N THR A 169 11.48 -4.79 12.47
CA THR A 169 11.37 -5.74 13.58
C THR A 169 10.93 -5.07 14.87
N GLN A 170 10.22 -5.83 15.71
CA GLN A 170 9.95 -5.49 17.11
C GLN A 170 10.89 -6.23 18.09
N GLN A 171 11.77 -7.10 17.59
CA GLN A 171 12.67 -7.91 18.42
C GLN A 171 13.96 -7.19 18.82
N VAL A 172 14.24 -6.05 18.18
CA VAL A 172 15.37 -5.18 18.46
C VAL A 172 14.81 -3.86 18.99
N ASP A 173 15.15 -3.54 20.24
CA ASP A 173 14.76 -2.28 20.88
C ASP A 173 15.58 -1.10 20.31
N ARG A 174 15.89 -0.10 21.13
CA ARG A 174 16.75 1.04 20.73
C ARG A 174 18.22 0.65 20.75
N LEU A 175 18.97 1.11 19.75
CA LEU A 175 20.41 0.92 19.60
C LEU A 175 21.22 2.15 20.09
N GLY A 176 20.55 3.14 20.69
CA GLY A 176 21.18 4.25 21.38
C GLY A 176 21.78 5.27 20.41
N TRP A 177 23.11 5.24 20.22
CA TRP A 177 23.77 6.19 19.33
C TRP A 177 23.41 5.98 17.86
N PHE A 178 23.13 4.73 17.49
CA PHE A 178 22.83 4.35 16.11
C PHE A 178 21.48 4.94 15.65
N ASP A 179 20.42 4.83 16.46
CA ASP A 179 19.08 5.40 16.20
C ASP A 179 19.07 6.93 16.01
N ARG A 180 20.18 7.59 16.34
CA ARG A 180 20.32 9.04 16.18
C ARG A 180 20.73 9.43 14.76
N TRP A 181 21.47 8.58 14.07
CA TRP A 181 22.12 8.90 12.79
C TRP A 181 21.68 7.99 11.65
N PHE A 182 21.41 6.73 11.96
CA PHE A 182 21.01 5.70 11.02
C PHE A 182 19.58 5.26 11.28
N CYS A 183 18.87 4.89 10.22
CA CYS A 183 17.54 4.32 10.35
C CYS A 183 17.64 2.95 11.04
N ALA A 184 17.08 2.88 12.24
CA ALA A 184 17.09 1.67 13.05
C ALA A 184 15.66 1.15 13.23
N PRO A 185 15.47 -0.08 13.74
CA PRO A 185 14.15 -0.62 14.01
C PRO A 185 13.25 0.30 14.85
N SER A 186 13.81 1.02 15.83
CA SER A 186 13.05 1.96 16.65
C SER A 186 12.50 3.16 15.86
N ASN A 187 13.29 3.73 14.96
CA ASN A 187 12.87 4.85 14.13
C ASN A 187 11.84 4.41 13.09
N HIS A 188 12.02 3.22 12.52
CA HIS A 188 11.14 2.69 11.49
C HIS A 188 9.81 2.18 12.08
N ARG A 189 9.79 1.66 13.31
CA ARG A 189 8.53 1.41 14.04
C ARG A 189 7.69 2.66 14.20
N VAL A 190 8.31 3.77 14.60
CA VAL A 190 7.64 5.09 14.69
C VAL A 190 7.10 5.49 13.33
N HIS A 191 7.89 5.33 12.27
CA HIS A 191 7.46 5.64 10.90
C HIS A 191 6.19 4.87 10.49
N HIS A 192 6.10 3.59 10.86
CA HIS A 192 4.95 2.74 10.56
C HIS A 192 3.73 2.94 11.47
N ALA A 193 3.84 3.78 12.49
CA ALA A 193 2.81 3.90 13.50
C ALA A 193 1.70 4.88 13.10
N VAL A 194 0.46 4.57 13.49
CA VAL A 194 -0.72 5.43 13.27
C VAL A 194 -1.00 6.39 14.42
N ASN A 195 -0.22 6.34 15.51
CA ASN A 195 -0.32 7.27 16.65
C ASN A 195 -0.19 8.73 16.19
N ASP A 196 -0.93 9.65 16.79
CA ASP A 196 -0.91 11.08 16.41
C ASP A 196 0.49 11.70 16.49
N ARG A 197 1.28 11.30 17.48
CA ARG A 197 2.66 11.78 17.66
C ARG A 197 3.62 11.31 16.56
N TYR A 198 3.36 10.15 15.97
CA TYR A 198 4.28 9.46 15.07
C TYR A 198 3.93 9.65 13.60
N LEU A 199 2.76 10.20 13.29
CA LEU A 199 2.40 10.56 11.93
C LEU A 199 3.42 11.47 11.26
N ASP A 200 3.72 11.16 9.99
CA ASP A 200 4.59 11.98 9.16
C ASP A 200 6.01 12.16 9.75
N LYS A 201 6.56 11.10 10.35
CA LYS A 201 7.90 11.09 10.96
C LYS A 201 8.83 10.04 10.36
N ASN A 202 10.13 10.29 10.48
CA ASN A 202 11.24 9.37 10.18
C ASN A 202 11.19 8.78 8.75
N TYR A 203 11.37 9.60 7.72
CA TYR A 203 11.34 9.18 6.32
C TYR A 203 12.68 8.64 5.77
N GLY A 204 13.78 8.76 6.51
CA GLY A 204 15.11 8.31 6.06
C GLY A 204 15.19 6.80 5.79
N GLY A 205 15.85 6.40 4.70
CA GLY A 205 16.04 5.00 4.33
C GLY A 205 17.21 4.37 5.09
N ILE A 206 18.39 4.97 4.95
CA ILE A 206 19.62 4.62 5.67
C ILE A 206 19.94 5.66 6.74
N LEU A 207 19.87 6.96 6.41
CA LEU A 207 20.28 8.04 7.32
C LEU A 207 19.09 8.82 7.85
N LEU A 208 19.12 9.16 9.14
CA LEU A 208 18.15 10.07 9.76
C LEU A 208 18.61 11.54 9.77
N VAL A 209 19.73 11.82 9.12
CA VAL A 209 20.23 13.20 9.00
C VAL A 209 19.20 14.10 8.30
N TRP A 210 18.52 13.58 7.28
CA TRP A 210 17.49 14.32 6.55
C TRP A 210 16.28 14.62 7.41
N ASP A 211 15.83 13.65 8.22
CA ASP A 211 14.73 13.86 9.17
C ASP A 211 15.02 14.95 10.19
N ARG A 212 16.29 15.07 10.62
CA ARG A 212 16.72 16.14 11.52
C ARG A 212 16.77 17.48 10.81
N LEU A 213 17.39 17.52 9.63
CA LEU A 213 17.53 18.75 8.85
C LEU A 213 16.18 19.34 8.42
N PHE A 214 15.22 18.49 8.06
CA PHE A 214 13.91 18.91 7.56
C PHE A 214 12.75 18.72 8.55
N GLY A 215 13.05 18.48 9.82
CA GLY A 215 12.10 18.54 10.94
C GLY A 215 11.07 17.40 11.02
N SER A 216 11.36 16.23 10.45
CA SER A 216 10.52 15.03 10.52
C SER A 216 11.01 13.97 11.51
N TYR A 217 12.13 14.19 12.20
CA TYR A 217 12.59 13.23 13.21
C TYR A 217 11.66 13.14 14.43
N ALA A 218 11.32 11.93 14.85
CA ALA A 218 10.71 11.64 16.14
C ALA A 218 11.31 10.36 16.74
N PRO A 219 11.77 10.37 18.00
CA PRO A 219 12.15 9.14 18.68
C PRO A 219 10.90 8.36 19.09
N GLU A 220 11.04 7.04 19.20
CA GLU A 220 10.04 6.19 19.85
C GLU A 220 9.84 6.67 21.30
N ASP A 221 8.64 6.59 21.84
CA ASP A 221 8.33 6.89 23.25
C ASP A 221 7.80 5.61 23.91
N GLU A 222 8.47 5.14 24.95
CA GLU A 222 8.08 3.92 25.68
C GLU A 222 6.72 4.06 26.35
N ARG A 223 6.28 5.30 26.62
CA ARG A 223 4.97 5.61 27.23
C ARG A 223 3.84 5.56 26.21
N GLU A 224 4.15 5.59 24.92
CA GLU A 224 3.18 5.54 23.83
C GLU A 224 3.63 4.50 22.79
N PRO A 225 3.37 3.21 23.04
CA PRO A 225 3.76 2.15 22.11
C PRO A 225 3.19 2.35 20.71
N CYS A 226 3.98 1.97 19.70
CA CYS A 226 3.59 2.04 18.30
C CYS A 226 2.37 1.15 18.01
N VAL A 227 1.37 1.72 17.35
CA VAL A 227 0.20 1.02 16.82
C VAL A 227 0.30 1.01 15.30
N TYR A 228 0.21 -0.14 14.65
CA TYR A 228 0.46 -0.27 13.21
C TYR A 228 -0.83 -0.35 12.39
N GLY A 229 -0.69 -0.17 11.07
CA GLY A 229 -1.78 -0.17 10.11
C GLY A 229 -1.90 1.19 9.40
N THR A 230 -3.11 1.52 8.96
CA THR A 230 -3.41 2.81 8.32
C THR A 230 -4.65 3.42 8.93
N ARG A 231 -4.75 4.76 8.93
CA ARG A 231 -5.92 5.47 9.48
C ARG A 231 -7.23 5.21 8.72
N ALA A 232 -7.13 4.70 7.50
CA ALA A 232 -8.23 4.12 6.74
C ALA A 232 -7.88 2.64 6.46
N PRO A 233 -8.16 1.72 7.39
CA PRO A 233 -7.67 0.34 7.33
C PRO A 233 -8.13 -0.40 6.07
N LEU A 234 -7.25 -1.25 5.52
CA LEU A 234 -7.54 -2.03 4.32
C LEU A 234 -8.68 -3.03 4.53
N ARG A 235 -8.65 -3.75 5.67
CA ARG A 235 -9.60 -4.81 6.04
C ARG A 235 -9.82 -5.86 4.94
N SER A 236 -8.73 -6.31 4.30
CA SER A 236 -8.79 -7.37 3.30
C SER A 236 -7.42 -8.00 3.10
N TRP A 237 -7.38 -9.27 2.72
CA TRP A 237 -6.18 -9.99 2.29
C TRP A 237 -6.02 -10.05 0.77
N ASN A 238 -6.96 -9.49 0.00
CA ASN A 238 -6.89 -9.41 -1.45
C ASN A 238 -5.73 -8.49 -1.92
N PRO A 239 -4.70 -9.03 -2.60
CA PRO A 239 -3.52 -8.25 -2.97
C PRO A 239 -3.78 -7.23 -4.09
N LEU A 240 -4.79 -7.46 -4.92
CA LEU A 240 -5.23 -6.48 -5.93
C LEU A 240 -5.91 -5.31 -5.24
N TRP A 241 -6.79 -5.59 -4.27
CA TRP A 241 -7.49 -4.55 -3.54
C TRP A 241 -6.55 -3.71 -2.68
N ALA A 242 -5.54 -4.33 -2.06
CA ALA A 242 -4.48 -3.63 -1.33
C ALA A 242 -3.80 -2.53 -2.17
N ASN A 243 -3.57 -2.79 -3.46
CA ASN A 243 -2.98 -1.82 -4.39
C ASN A 243 -4.00 -0.81 -4.95
N LEU A 244 -5.30 -1.14 -5.01
CA LEU A 244 -6.30 -0.35 -5.74
C LEU A 244 -7.19 0.54 -4.86
N GLN A 245 -7.39 0.20 -3.59
CA GLN A 245 -8.37 0.86 -2.71
C GLN A 245 -8.18 2.38 -2.67
N VAL A 246 -6.96 2.86 -2.44
CA VAL A 246 -6.69 4.30 -2.32
C VAL A 246 -6.85 5.01 -3.66
N TYR A 247 -6.40 4.41 -4.77
CA TYR A 247 -6.62 5.00 -6.11
C TYR A 247 -8.11 5.11 -6.45
N ARG A 248 -8.91 4.07 -6.13
CA ARG A 248 -10.36 4.11 -6.31
C ARG A 248 -10.99 5.23 -5.50
N ASP A 249 -10.58 5.39 -4.25
CA ASP A 249 -11.10 6.43 -3.36
C ASP A 249 -10.81 7.84 -3.90
N LEU A 250 -9.59 8.08 -4.37
CA LEU A 250 -9.20 9.34 -5.01
C LEU A 250 -10.00 9.57 -6.31
N ALA A 251 -10.17 8.54 -7.14
CA ALA A 251 -10.94 8.64 -8.37
C ALA A 251 -12.43 8.94 -8.10
N LEU A 252 -13.02 8.33 -7.06
CA LEU A 252 -14.40 8.60 -6.66
C LEU A 252 -14.56 10.03 -6.14
N ASP A 253 -13.64 10.52 -5.30
CA ASP A 253 -13.71 11.91 -4.83
C ASP A 253 -13.49 12.91 -5.97
N SER A 254 -12.56 12.63 -6.90
CA SER A 254 -12.34 13.40 -8.13
C SER A 254 -13.60 13.46 -9.02
N TRP A 255 -14.28 12.32 -9.19
CA TRP A 255 -15.51 12.25 -9.96
C TRP A 255 -16.61 13.06 -9.28
N ARG A 256 -16.84 12.80 -7.99
CA ARG A 256 -18.01 13.28 -7.24
C ARG A 256 -18.00 14.78 -6.99
N THR A 257 -16.83 15.40 -6.86
CA THR A 257 -16.77 16.84 -6.61
C THR A 257 -17.27 17.64 -7.81
N LYS A 258 -18.05 18.68 -7.53
CA LYS A 258 -18.55 19.63 -8.52
C LYS A 258 -17.50 20.68 -8.90
N ALA A 259 -16.52 20.92 -8.03
CA ALA A 259 -15.48 21.90 -8.28
C ALA A 259 -14.41 21.32 -9.23
N TRP A 260 -14.29 21.90 -10.43
CA TRP A 260 -13.30 21.48 -11.43
C TRP A 260 -11.85 21.48 -10.91
N PRO A 261 -11.38 22.50 -10.15
CA PRO A 261 -10.02 22.46 -9.60
C PRO A 261 -9.81 21.28 -8.64
N ASP A 262 -10.85 20.91 -7.90
CA ASP A 262 -10.77 19.85 -6.91
C ASP A 262 -10.66 18.46 -7.56
N LYS A 263 -11.10 18.31 -8.83
CA LYS A 263 -10.91 17.07 -9.59
C LYS A 263 -9.44 16.68 -9.71
N LEU A 264 -8.54 17.65 -9.86
CA LEU A 264 -7.10 17.41 -9.86
C LEU A 264 -6.51 17.49 -8.45
N ARG A 265 -6.98 18.43 -7.63
CA ARG A 265 -6.45 18.66 -6.28
C ARG A 265 -6.50 17.42 -5.40
N VAL A 266 -7.52 16.55 -5.53
CA VAL A 266 -7.60 15.31 -4.73
C VAL A 266 -6.36 14.44 -4.86
N TRP A 267 -5.71 14.44 -6.02
CA TRP A 267 -4.55 13.61 -6.29
C TRP A 267 -3.26 14.20 -5.71
N LEU A 268 -3.19 15.53 -5.58
CA LEU A 268 -1.99 16.27 -5.21
C LEU A 268 -2.01 16.78 -3.76
N ALA A 269 -3.20 16.89 -3.16
CA ALA A 269 -3.37 17.30 -1.77
C ALA A 269 -2.83 16.24 -0.80
N PRO A 270 -2.64 16.58 0.49
CA PRO A 270 -2.26 15.62 1.51
C PRO A 270 -3.24 14.46 1.63
N PRO A 271 -2.78 13.24 1.97
CA PRO A 271 -3.65 12.09 2.21
C PRO A 271 -4.76 12.43 3.22
N GLY A 272 -5.99 12.07 2.90
CA GLY A 272 -7.17 12.35 3.73
C GLY A 272 -7.85 13.69 3.46
N TRP A 273 -7.24 14.61 2.70
CA TRP A 273 -7.95 15.79 2.20
C TRP A 273 -9.06 15.37 1.22
N ARG A 274 -10.24 15.99 1.35
CA ARG A 274 -11.39 15.74 0.47
C ARG A 274 -12.09 17.07 0.13
N PRO A 275 -12.70 17.19 -1.07
CA PRO A 275 -13.48 18.37 -1.45
C PRO A 275 -14.66 18.57 -0.49
N ALA A 276 -14.98 19.82 -0.15
CA ALA A 276 -15.97 20.11 0.89
C ALA A 276 -17.37 19.58 0.56
N ASP A 277 -17.77 19.65 -0.72
CA ASP A 277 -19.05 19.13 -1.21
C ASP A 277 -19.12 17.59 -1.12
N VAL A 278 -18.01 16.92 -1.40
CA VAL A 278 -17.88 15.47 -1.27
C VAL A 278 -17.87 15.06 0.20
N ALA A 279 -17.13 15.76 1.06
CA ALA A 279 -17.08 15.49 2.49
C ALA A 279 -18.43 15.69 3.18
N ALA A 280 -19.22 16.68 2.75
CA ALA A 280 -20.56 16.92 3.27
C ALA A 280 -21.56 15.83 2.85
N LYS A 281 -21.52 15.38 1.59
CA LYS A 281 -22.49 14.41 1.06
C LYS A 281 -22.10 12.95 1.30
N TRP A 282 -20.82 12.63 1.39
CA TRP A 282 -20.29 11.29 1.68
C TRP A 282 -19.26 11.36 2.81
N PRO A 283 -19.68 11.65 4.05
CA PRO A 283 -18.76 11.80 5.17
C PRO A 283 -17.98 10.51 5.45
N ARG A 284 -16.72 10.67 5.89
CA ARG A 284 -15.90 9.58 6.45
C ARG A 284 -15.69 9.87 7.93
N PRO A 285 -15.84 8.88 8.83
CA PRO A 285 -15.59 9.09 10.24
C PRO A 285 -14.13 9.48 10.48
N ALA A 286 -13.91 10.40 11.41
CA ALA A 286 -12.56 10.74 11.85
C ALA A 286 -11.88 9.49 12.47
N PHE A 287 -10.57 9.37 12.26
CA PHE A 287 -9.79 8.32 12.89
C PHE A 287 -9.76 8.53 14.41
N ASP A 288 -10.06 7.48 15.17
CA ASP A 288 -9.95 7.44 16.62
C ASP A 288 -9.07 6.26 17.04
N LEU A 289 -7.90 6.57 17.60
CA LEU A 289 -6.88 5.56 17.95
C LEU A 289 -7.43 4.54 18.95
N LYS A 290 -8.20 5.00 19.95
CA LYS A 290 -8.77 4.13 20.99
C LYS A 290 -9.80 3.17 20.42
N ARG A 291 -10.65 3.61 19.49
CA ARG A 291 -11.61 2.77 18.77
C ARG A 291 -10.88 1.77 17.89
N PHE A 292 -9.84 2.19 17.17
CA PHE A 292 -9.03 1.31 16.33
C PHE A 292 -8.37 0.19 17.15
N GLN A 293 -7.77 0.51 18.29
CA GLN A 293 -7.21 -0.49 19.20
C GLN A 293 -8.28 -1.43 19.77
N ARG A 294 -9.46 -0.90 20.12
CA ARG A 294 -10.58 -1.70 20.65
C ARG A 294 -11.21 -2.62 19.61
N SER A 295 -11.22 -2.26 18.32
CA SER A 295 -11.72 -3.15 17.26
C SER A 295 -10.84 -4.37 17.03
N GLY A 296 -9.64 -4.40 17.60
CA GLY A 296 -8.66 -5.44 17.36
C GLY A 296 -8.08 -5.37 15.96
N ARG A 297 -7.09 -6.24 15.71
CA ARG A 297 -6.44 -6.31 14.41
C ARG A 297 -7.26 -7.13 13.43
N TYR A 298 -7.35 -6.69 12.18
CA TYR A 298 -8.02 -7.41 11.11
C TYR A 298 -7.40 -8.81 10.93
N GLY A 299 -8.24 -9.84 10.89
CA GLY A 299 -7.81 -11.24 10.89
C GLY A 299 -9.01 -12.17 11.05
N PRO A 300 -9.82 -12.36 9.99
CA PRO A 300 -10.93 -13.30 10.03
C PRO A 300 -10.42 -14.71 10.40
N PRO A 301 -11.19 -15.48 11.18
CA PRO A 301 -10.81 -16.84 11.53
C PRO A 301 -10.76 -17.71 10.26
N ILE A 302 -9.75 -18.57 10.17
CA ILE A 302 -9.58 -19.52 9.07
C ILE A 302 -9.53 -20.94 9.62
N THR A 303 -10.07 -21.89 8.86
CA THR A 303 -9.95 -23.31 9.19
C THR A 303 -8.53 -23.82 8.92
N GLU A 304 -8.16 -24.94 9.54
CA GLU A 304 -6.87 -25.59 9.25
C GLU A 304 -6.73 -25.97 7.77
N LEU A 305 -7.82 -26.43 7.15
CA LEU A 305 -7.84 -26.74 5.72
C LEU A 305 -7.57 -25.48 4.89
N ALA A 306 -8.21 -24.35 5.22
CA ALA A 306 -7.96 -23.09 4.53
C ALA A 306 -6.51 -22.64 4.69
N ALA A 307 -5.93 -22.77 5.88
CA ALA A 307 -4.52 -22.47 6.14
C ALA A 307 -3.58 -23.33 5.26
N TRP A 308 -3.82 -24.64 5.16
CA TRP A 308 -3.02 -25.54 4.32
C TRP A 308 -3.16 -25.25 2.83
N VAL A 309 -4.38 -24.98 2.36
CA VAL A 309 -4.64 -24.61 0.96
C VAL A 309 -3.94 -23.29 0.63
N ALA A 310 -4.08 -22.27 1.48
CA ALA A 310 -3.40 -20.98 1.31
C ALA A 310 -1.88 -21.14 1.29
N GLY A 311 -1.30 -21.90 2.23
CA GLY A 311 0.13 -22.17 2.27
C GLY A 311 0.65 -22.89 1.01
N THR A 312 -0.13 -23.86 0.50
CA THR A 312 0.23 -24.59 -0.73
C THR A 312 0.18 -23.70 -1.96
N LEU A 313 -0.91 -22.95 -2.16
CA LEU A 313 -1.05 -21.99 -3.26
C LEU A 313 0.07 -20.95 -3.23
N PHE A 314 0.41 -20.47 -2.03
CA PHE A 314 1.49 -19.52 -1.83
C PHE A 314 2.86 -20.11 -2.18
N ALA A 315 3.16 -21.34 -1.74
CA ALA A 315 4.41 -22.03 -2.08
C ALA A 315 4.55 -22.24 -3.59
N VAL A 316 3.47 -22.60 -4.28
CA VAL A 316 3.44 -22.71 -5.75
C VAL A 316 3.70 -21.34 -6.40
N ALA A 317 3.05 -20.28 -5.93
CA ALA A 317 3.26 -18.92 -6.46
C ALA A 317 4.72 -18.47 -6.27
N LEU A 318 5.32 -18.75 -5.11
CA LEU A 318 6.70 -18.40 -4.79
C LEU A 318 7.71 -19.19 -5.63
N LEU A 319 7.50 -20.50 -5.81
CA LEU A 319 8.33 -21.34 -6.68
C LEU A 319 8.25 -20.86 -8.13
N LEU A 320 7.03 -20.63 -8.63
CA LEU A 320 6.81 -20.16 -9.99
C LEU A 320 7.46 -18.79 -10.22
N THR A 321 7.33 -17.87 -9.26
CA THR A 321 8.01 -16.57 -9.31
C THR A 321 9.52 -16.73 -9.39
N THR A 322 10.09 -17.63 -8.58
CA THR A 322 11.54 -17.89 -8.58
C THR A 322 12.02 -18.36 -9.96
N ILE A 323 11.29 -19.30 -10.57
CA ILE A 323 11.59 -19.81 -11.92
C ILE A 323 11.46 -18.70 -12.96
N VAL A 324 10.39 -17.91 -12.91
CA VAL A 324 10.14 -16.80 -13.84
C VAL A 324 11.22 -15.73 -13.73
N LEU A 325 11.51 -15.23 -12.52
CA LEU A 325 12.52 -14.19 -12.31
C LEU A 325 13.91 -14.63 -12.78
N TRP A 326 14.27 -15.89 -12.56
CA TRP A 326 15.55 -16.44 -13.00
C TRP A 326 15.66 -16.50 -14.54
N ASN A 327 14.58 -16.88 -15.20
CA ASN A 327 14.57 -17.17 -16.64
C ASN A 327 13.97 -16.07 -17.51
N ALA A 328 13.42 -14.98 -16.95
CA ALA A 328 12.68 -13.96 -17.70
C ALA A 328 13.43 -13.43 -18.94
N HIS A 329 14.75 -13.27 -18.85
CA HIS A 329 15.61 -12.81 -19.95
C HIS A 329 15.74 -13.79 -21.13
N ARG A 330 15.29 -15.04 -20.97
CA ARG A 330 15.33 -16.11 -22.00
C ARG A 330 13.95 -16.48 -22.54
N LEU A 331 12.90 -16.02 -21.87
CA LEU A 331 11.51 -16.36 -22.20
C LEU A 331 10.91 -15.28 -23.11
N SER A 332 9.91 -15.64 -23.92
CA SER A 332 9.17 -14.65 -24.69
C SER A 332 8.38 -13.72 -23.75
N PRO A 333 8.23 -12.44 -24.09
CA PRO A 333 7.46 -11.50 -23.25
C PRO A 333 6.01 -11.95 -22.99
N TRP A 334 5.38 -12.61 -23.98
CA TRP A 334 4.03 -13.15 -23.84
C TRP A 334 3.93 -14.31 -22.84
N LEU A 335 4.93 -15.20 -22.83
CA LEU A 335 4.97 -16.27 -21.84
C LEU A 335 5.22 -15.69 -20.44
N VAL A 336 6.11 -14.71 -20.31
CA VAL A 336 6.35 -14.01 -19.03
C VAL A 336 5.06 -13.33 -18.55
N ALA A 337 4.29 -12.68 -19.44
CA ALA A 337 3.00 -12.08 -19.10
C ALA A 337 1.95 -13.12 -18.65
N GLY A 338 1.84 -14.26 -19.35
CA GLY A 338 0.94 -15.35 -18.96
C GLY A 338 1.28 -15.93 -17.58
N LEU A 339 2.57 -16.17 -17.32
CA LEU A 339 3.05 -16.67 -16.02
C LEU A 339 2.88 -15.62 -14.91
N ALA A 340 3.09 -14.34 -15.22
CA ALA A 340 2.83 -13.24 -14.30
C ALA A 340 1.35 -13.20 -13.88
N LEU A 341 0.43 -13.31 -14.84
CA LEU A 341 -1.01 -13.36 -14.57
C LEU A 341 -1.39 -14.57 -13.71
N LEU A 342 -0.80 -15.74 -13.97
CA LEU A 342 -0.99 -16.94 -13.16
C LEU A 342 -0.52 -16.73 -11.73
N ILE A 343 0.68 -16.18 -11.51
CA ILE A 343 1.19 -15.85 -10.17
C ILE A 343 0.24 -14.91 -9.44
N VAL A 344 -0.20 -13.83 -10.08
CA VAL A 344 -1.16 -12.87 -9.51
C VAL A 344 -2.48 -13.55 -9.14
N THR A 345 -2.96 -14.46 -9.99
CA THR A 345 -4.19 -15.23 -9.74
C THR A 345 -4.03 -16.15 -8.54
N LEU A 346 -2.88 -16.82 -8.39
CA LEU A 346 -2.59 -17.65 -7.22
C LEU A 346 -2.54 -16.82 -5.93
N LEU A 347 -1.89 -15.65 -5.95
CA LEU A 347 -1.85 -14.74 -4.81
C LEU A 347 -3.22 -14.19 -4.44
N TRP A 348 -4.05 -13.88 -5.44
CA TRP A 348 -5.45 -13.52 -5.21
C TRP A 348 -6.23 -14.67 -4.57
N ALA A 349 -6.03 -15.90 -5.03
CA ALA A 349 -6.65 -17.08 -4.45
C ALA A 349 -6.20 -17.32 -3.00
N VAL A 350 -4.92 -17.11 -2.67
CA VAL A 350 -4.42 -17.11 -1.28
C VAL A 350 -5.23 -16.13 -0.44
N GLY A 351 -5.36 -14.87 -0.88
CA GLY A 351 -6.14 -13.86 -0.18
C GLY A 351 -7.61 -14.28 0.02
N ARG A 352 -8.24 -14.87 -1.00
CA ARG A 352 -9.63 -15.37 -0.92
C ARG A 352 -9.80 -16.54 0.04
N VAL A 353 -8.84 -17.42 0.13
CA VAL A 353 -8.89 -18.57 1.05
C VAL A 353 -8.62 -18.12 2.50
N THR A 354 -7.80 -17.10 2.70
CA THR A 354 -7.52 -16.54 4.03
C THR A 354 -8.53 -15.47 4.47
N GLU A 355 -9.43 -15.08 3.57
CA GLU A 355 -10.54 -14.17 3.80
C GLU A 355 -11.85 -14.83 3.31
N PRO A 356 -12.27 -15.96 3.92
CA PRO A 356 -13.56 -16.52 3.61
C PRO A 356 -14.63 -15.48 3.94
N ALA A 357 -15.62 -15.34 3.04
CA ALA A 357 -16.69 -14.36 3.20
C ALA A 357 -17.25 -14.44 4.62
N ALA A 358 -17.29 -13.30 5.30
CA ALA A 358 -18.09 -13.20 6.51
C ALA A 358 -19.51 -13.62 6.14
N ASP A 359 -20.12 -14.47 6.96
CA ASP A 359 -21.55 -14.69 6.92
C ASP A 359 -22.20 -13.29 6.96
N VAL A 360 -23.00 -12.95 5.95
CA VAL A 360 -23.43 -11.59 5.63
C VAL A 360 -24.43 -11.03 6.67
N SER A 361 -24.44 -11.57 7.88
CA SER A 361 -25.38 -11.28 8.95
C SER A 361 -24.98 -10.14 9.90
N HIS A 362 -23.80 -9.51 9.72
CA HIS A 362 -23.32 -8.47 10.63
C HIS A 362 -22.83 -7.14 10.01
N ASP A 363 -23.10 -6.90 8.73
CA ASP A 363 -22.80 -5.61 8.07
C ASP A 363 -24.08 -4.82 7.66
N GLU A 364 -25.21 -5.03 8.34
CA GLU A 364 -26.32 -4.07 8.33
C GLU A 364 -26.10 -2.96 9.38
N GLU A 365 -25.03 -2.16 9.23
CA GLU A 365 -25.02 -0.85 9.91
C GLU A 365 -24.17 0.21 9.22
N VAL A 366 -24.14 0.24 7.88
CA VAL A 366 -23.90 1.49 7.14
C VAL A 366 -24.68 1.44 5.82
N SER A 367 -25.95 1.85 5.86
CA SER A 367 -26.70 2.15 4.64
C SER A 367 -26.10 3.39 3.95
N PRO A 368 -25.91 3.33 2.63
CA PRO A 368 -26.48 4.39 1.82
C PRO A 368 -26.97 3.86 0.48
N GLU A 369 -28.29 3.80 0.29
CA GLU A 369 -28.95 4.28 -0.93
C GLU A 369 -30.46 4.06 -0.87
N THR A 370 -31.19 5.11 -0.50
CA THR A 370 -32.31 5.55 -1.33
C THR A 370 -31.74 5.97 -2.69
N ALA A 371 -31.70 5.04 -3.65
CA ALA A 371 -31.55 5.38 -5.05
C ALA A 371 -32.76 6.20 -5.52
N PRO A 372 -32.60 7.21 -6.40
CA PRO A 372 -33.72 7.99 -6.93
C PRO A 372 -34.46 7.15 -7.98
N GLY A 373 -35.28 6.21 -7.51
CA GLY A 373 -36.12 5.35 -8.35
C GLY A 373 -37.55 5.16 -7.83
N THR A 374 -37.82 5.54 -6.58
CA THR A 374 -39.13 5.30 -5.93
C THR A 374 -40.04 6.53 -5.89
N ALA A 375 -39.56 7.72 -6.25
CA ALA A 375 -40.39 8.93 -6.28
C ALA A 375 -41.41 8.98 -7.44
N LEU A 376 -41.24 8.15 -8.49
CA LEU A 376 -42.19 8.09 -9.60
C LEU A 376 -43.33 7.09 -9.35
N ALA A 377 -43.09 6.05 -8.54
CA ALA A 377 -44.10 5.06 -8.19
C ALA A 377 -45.10 5.62 -7.15
N SER A 378 -44.64 6.39 -6.16
CA SER A 378 -45.54 6.95 -5.14
C SER A 378 -46.40 8.11 -5.66
N ALA A 379 -45.96 8.79 -6.72
CA ALA A 379 -46.73 9.85 -7.38
C ALA A 379 -47.86 9.29 -8.27
N LEU A 380 -47.71 8.08 -8.81
CA LEU A 380 -48.73 7.42 -9.64
C LEU A 380 -49.82 6.74 -8.81
N ASP A 381 -49.51 6.26 -7.60
CA ASP A 381 -50.53 5.70 -6.69
C ASP A 381 -51.38 6.80 -6.03
N SER A 382 -50.79 7.93 -5.64
CA SER A 382 -51.53 9.07 -5.07
C SER A 382 -52.52 9.70 -6.06
N ALA A 383 -52.20 9.69 -7.37
CA ALA A 383 -53.10 10.15 -8.43
C ALA A 383 -54.25 9.16 -8.71
N ARG A 384 -54.04 7.85 -8.51
CA ARG A 384 -55.08 6.81 -8.67
C ARG A 384 -56.11 6.81 -7.54
N ASP A 385 -55.68 7.07 -6.31
CA ASP A 385 -56.60 7.11 -5.15
C ASP A 385 -57.46 8.38 -5.13
N SER A 386 -56.92 9.51 -5.61
CA SER A 386 -57.67 10.77 -5.74
C SER A 386 -58.76 10.69 -6.82
N ALA A 387 -58.56 9.91 -7.88
CA ALA A 387 -59.57 9.67 -8.92
C ALA A 387 -60.71 8.75 -8.45
N ARG A 388 -60.45 7.82 -7.52
CA ARG A 388 -61.48 6.92 -6.94
C ARG A 388 -62.34 7.59 -5.87
N ALA A 389 -61.82 8.61 -5.19
CA ALA A 389 -62.57 9.35 -4.16
C ALA A 389 -63.61 10.33 -4.74
N SER A 390 -63.40 10.87 -5.95
CA SER A 390 -64.36 11.81 -6.57
C SER A 390 -65.58 11.15 -7.24
N ALA A 391 -65.59 9.82 -7.37
CA ALA A 391 -66.69 9.07 -8.03
C ALA A 391 -67.79 8.58 -7.07
N ARG A 392 -67.76 8.97 -5.77
CA ARG A 392 -68.70 8.49 -4.76
C ARG A 392 -69.66 9.53 -4.18
N ASP A 393 -69.68 10.76 -4.69
CA ASP A 393 -70.64 11.77 -4.25
C ASP A 393 -71.41 12.37 -5.44
N SER A 394 -72.59 11.81 -5.70
CA SER A 394 -73.63 12.44 -6.52
C SER A 394 -75.01 11.94 -6.05
N PRO A 395 -75.91 12.83 -5.60
CA PRO A 395 -77.21 12.42 -5.06
C PRO A 395 -78.24 12.32 -6.19
N HIS A 396 -78.64 11.10 -6.57
CA HIS A 396 -79.81 10.91 -7.42
C HIS A 396 -81.10 10.88 -6.58
N LYS A 397 -81.85 11.98 -6.68
CA LYS A 397 -83.29 12.04 -6.38
C LYS A 397 -84.03 11.13 -7.37
N THR A 398 -84.95 10.29 -6.86
CA THR A 398 -85.97 9.65 -7.71
C THR A 398 -87.35 9.85 -7.13
N VAL A 399 -88.20 10.41 -7.97
CA VAL A 399 -89.60 10.82 -7.77
C VAL A 399 -90.51 9.59 -7.90
N ARG A 400 -91.50 9.47 -7.01
CA ARG A 400 -92.63 8.53 -7.11
C ARG A 400 -93.61 8.98 -8.19
N VAL A 401 -94.05 8.05 -9.04
CA VAL A 401 -95.32 8.16 -9.78
C VAL A 401 -96.09 6.84 -9.62
N ARG A 402 -97.29 6.98 -9.05
CA ARG A 402 -98.48 6.11 -8.95
C ARG A 402 -98.31 4.68 -8.43
#